data_AF-A0A7W5EN19-F1
#
_entry.id   AF-A0A7W5EN19-F1
#
_cell.length_a   1.000
_cell.length_b   1.000
_cell.length_c   1.000
_cell.angle_alpha   90.00
_cell.angle_beta   90.00
_cell.angle_gamma   90.00
#
_symmetry.space_group_name_H-M   'P 1'
#
loop_
_entity.id
_entity.type
_entity.pdbx_description
1 polymer ?
#
loop_
_entity_poly.entity_id
_entity_poly.type
_entity_poly.pdbx_seq_one_letter_code
_entity_poly.pdbx_strand_id
1 'polypeptide(L)'
;MTARWKVVYEGELEGRAVKVEESGDGTYKVQTRQNVFDVGIAYQDGPNFVHVSPSSVGEPVESEVNSRDSLKEALKELHFSPASVSAIVGGLPG
;
A
#
# COMPACT_ATOMS: atom_id res chain seq x y z
N MET A 1 4.28 16.45 21.69
CA MET A 1 4.26 16.91 20.28
C MET A 1 3.26 16.06 19.54
N THR A 2 2.19 16.65 19.01
CA THR A 2 1.22 15.96 18.16
C THR A 2 1.77 15.98 16.73
N ALA A 3 2.22 14.82 16.23
CA ALA A 3 2.57 14.67 14.83
C ALA A 3 1.34 15.06 13.99
N ARG A 4 1.45 16.15 13.22
CA ARG A 4 0.40 16.58 12.29
C ARG A 4 0.62 15.81 10.99
N TRP A 5 -0.07 14.70 10.87
CA TRP A 5 -0.17 13.94 9.63
C TRP A 5 -1.01 14.73 8.63
N LYS A 6 -0.42 15.12 7.51
CA LYS A 6 -1.10 15.77 6.40
C LYS A 6 -1.25 14.75 5.28
N VAL A 7 -2.48 14.55 4.81
CA VAL A 7 -2.70 13.71 3.63
C VAL A 7 -2.05 14.39 2.42
N VAL A 8 -1.06 13.71 1.83
CA VAL A 8 -0.31 14.16 0.65
C VAL A 8 -0.72 13.39 -0.60
N TYR A 9 -1.27 12.20 -0.43
CA TYR A 9 -1.84 11.41 -1.52
C TYR A 9 -3.01 10.56 -1.00
N GLU A 10 -4.11 10.50 -1.74
CA GLU A 10 -5.22 9.60 -1.48
C GLU A 10 -5.81 9.16 -2.81
N GLY A 11 -5.97 7.85 -3.00
CA GLY A 11 -6.51 7.30 -4.24
C GLY A 11 -6.72 5.80 -4.18
N GLU A 12 -7.33 5.25 -5.21
CA GLU A 12 -7.48 3.80 -5.38
C GLU A 12 -6.56 3.32 -6.50
N LEU A 13 -5.73 2.32 -6.20
CA LEU A 13 -4.78 1.72 -7.13
C LEU A 13 -4.88 0.21 -7.02
N GLU A 14 -5.04 -0.46 -8.15
CA GLU A 14 -5.02 -1.94 -8.24
C GLU A 14 -6.06 -2.60 -7.30
N GLY A 15 -7.24 -1.99 -7.13
CA GLY A 15 -8.31 -2.49 -6.25
C GLY A 15 -8.01 -2.31 -4.76
N ARG A 16 -7.00 -1.52 -4.40
CA ARG A 16 -6.62 -1.17 -3.03
C ARG A 16 -6.76 0.34 -2.84
N ALA A 17 -7.42 0.75 -1.77
CA ALA A 17 -7.35 2.13 -1.30
C ALA A 17 -5.94 2.39 -0.77
N VAL A 18 -5.30 3.46 -1.23
CA VAL A 18 -3.98 3.91 -0.81
C VAL A 18 -4.12 5.32 -0.27
N LYS A 19 -3.62 5.51 0.95
CA LYS A 19 -3.53 6.81 1.61
C LYS A 19 -2.10 7.03 2.06
N VAL A 20 -1.52 8.17 1.69
CA VAL A 20 -0.20 8.59 2.15
C VAL A 20 -0.33 9.89 2.91
N GLU A 21 0.22 9.87 4.12
CA GLU A 21 0.27 11.01 5.02
C GLU A 21 1.74 11.38 5.26
N GLU A 22 2.03 12.66 5.23
CA GLU A 22 3.35 13.22 5.55
C GLU A 22 3.28 13.88 6.93
N SER A 23 4.25 13.59 7.78
CA SER A 23 4.53 14.36 8.98
C SER A 23 5.50 15.49 8.63
N GLY A 24 5.34 16.66 9.25
CA GLY A 24 6.12 17.87 8.96
C GLY A 24 7.64 17.77 9.22
N ASP A 25 8.13 16.61 9.63
CA ASP A 25 9.52 16.22 9.83
C ASP A 25 10.10 15.38 8.67
N GLY A 26 9.33 15.11 7.61
CA GLY A 26 9.77 14.32 6.44
C GLY A 26 9.46 12.83 6.52
N THR A 27 8.77 12.40 7.59
CA THR A 27 8.26 11.03 7.73
C THR A 27 6.99 10.86 6.91
N TYR A 28 6.86 9.74 6.22
CA TYR A 28 5.67 9.34 5.49
C TYR A 28 5.02 8.11 6.13
N LYS A 29 3.70 8.09 6.13
CA LYS A 29 2.87 6.96 6.53
C LYS A 29 2.05 6.54 5.32
N VAL A 30 2.18 5.29 4.90
CA VAL A 30 1.34 4.70 3.87
C VAL A 30 0.36 3.72 4.52
N GLN A 31 -0.91 3.92 4.26
CA GLN A 31 -2.00 3.03 4.65
C GLN A 31 -2.60 2.46 3.39
N THR A 32 -2.63 1.13 3.30
CA THR A 32 -3.25 0.43 2.18
C THR A 32 -4.33 -0.49 2.70
N ARG A 33 -5.50 -0.43 2.06
CA ARG A 33 -6.65 -1.26 2.41
C ARG A 33 -7.16 -1.93 1.16
N GLN A 34 -7.26 -3.25 1.18
CA GLN A 34 -7.90 -3.98 0.09
C GLN A 34 -9.40 -3.70 0.12
N ASN A 35 -9.93 -3.04 -0.91
CA ASN A 35 -11.34 -2.67 -1.02
C ASN A 35 -12.18 -3.81 -1.63
N VAL A 36 -11.55 -4.67 -2.43
CA VAL A 36 -12.23 -5.78 -3.10
C VAL A 36 -12.16 -7.03 -2.22
N PHE A 37 -13.33 -7.56 -1.86
CA PHE A 37 -13.48 -8.89 -1.26
C PHE A 37 -13.21 -9.94 -2.35
N ASP A 38 -11.95 -10.35 -2.52
CA ASP A 38 -11.60 -11.46 -3.38
C ASP A 38 -11.78 -12.75 -2.57
N VAL A 39 -12.88 -13.48 -2.83
CA VAL A 39 -13.03 -14.85 -2.33
C VAL A 39 -11.95 -15.64 -3.02
N GLY A 40 -10.84 -15.89 -2.33
CA GLY A 40 -9.70 -16.64 -2.85
C GLY A 40 -10.15 -17.83 -3.68
N ILE A 41 -10.06 -17.69 -5.00
CA ILE A 41 -10.30 -18.78 -5.92
C ILE A 41 -9.10 -19.72 -5.78
N ALA A 42 -9.26 -20.76 -4.97
CA ALA A 42 -8.33 -21.88 -4.96
C ALA A 42 -8.35 -22.51 -6.36
N TYR A 43 -7.32 -22.25 -7.16
CA TYR A 43 -7.11 -22.97 -8.41
C TYR A 43 -6.14 -24.14 -8.13
N GLN A 44 -6.54 -25.31 -8.58
CA GLN A 44 -5.76 -26.54 -8.44
C GLN A 44 -4.77 -26.63 -9.61
N ASP A 45 -3.48 -26.44 -9.33
CA ASP A 45 -2.39 -26.75 -10.27
C ASP A 45 -1.92 -28.20 -10.03
N GLY A 46 -2.54 -29.15 -10.73
CA GLY A 46 -2.18 -30.57 -10.66
C GLY A 46 -2.43 -31.21 -9.27
N PRO A 47 -1.53 -32.08 -8.75
CA PRO A 47 -1.72 -32.76 -7.47
C PRO A 47 -1.47 -31.85 -6.25
N ASN A 48 -1.03 -30.60 -6.45
CA ASN A 48 -0.69 -29.69 -5.37
C ASN A 48 -1.81 -28.66 -5.16
N PHE A 49 -2.43 -28.70 -3.98
CA PHE A 49 -3.35 -27.67 -3.54
C PHE A 49 -2.53 -26.47 -3.03
N VAL A 50 -2.43 -25.41 -3.83
CA VAL A 50 -1.84 -24.14 -3.39
C VAL A 50 -2.93 -23.33 -2.71
N HIS A 51 -2.96 -23.37 -1.38
CA HIS A 51 -3.80 -22.48 -0.58
C HIS A 51 -3.11 -21.11 -0.53
N VAL A 52 -3.48 -20.22 -1.43
CA VAL A 52 -3.15 -18.80 -1.27
C VAL A 52 -4.15 -18.26 -0.25
N SER A 53 -3.76 -18.23 1.02
CA SER A 53 -4.54 -17.50 2.01
C SER A 53 -4.54 -16.04 1.58
N PRO A 54 -5.68 -15.44 1.22
CA PRO A 54 -5.70 -13.99 1.04
C PRO A 54 -5.27 -13.42 2.39
N SER A 55 -4.25 -12.56 2.40
CA SER A 55 -4.06 -11.65 3.53
C SER A 55 -5.43 -11.09 3.88
N SER A 56 -5.88 -11.33 5.11
CA SER A 56 -7.29 -11.27 5.47
C SER A 56 -7.96 -10.03 4.89
N VAL A 57 -9.08 -10.21 4.20
CA VAL A 57 -9.83 -9.10 3.61
C VAL A 57 -10.07 -8.03 4.67
N GLY A 58 -9.56 -6.83 4.42
CA GLY A 58 -9.83 -5.65 5.23
C GLY A 58 -8.82 -5.32 6.34
N GLU A 59 -7.72 -6.07 6.50
CA GLU A 59 -6.63 -5.62 7.38
C GLU A 59 -5.88 -4.45 6.72
N PRO A 60 -5.90 -3.24 7.31
CA PRO A 60 -5.14 -2.12 6.79
C PRO A 60 -3.65 -2.41 7.02
N VAL A 61 -2.89 -2.50 5.94
CA VAL A 61 -1.43 -2.57 6.02
C VAL A 61 -0.90 -1.15 6.11
N GLU A 62 -0.31 -0.84 7.27
CA GLU A 62 0.34 0.43 7.53
C GLU A 62 1.86 0.25 7.49
N SER A 63 2.55 1.15 6.79
CA SER A 63 4.01 1.24 6.81
C SER A 63 4.43 2.68 7.04
N GLU A 64 5.29 2.90 8.03
CA GLU A 64 5.88 4.20 8.36
C GLU A 64 7.34 4.22 7.90
N VAL A 65 7.70 5.25 7.16
CA VAL A 65 9.00 5.38 6.51
C VAL A 65 9.50 6.82 6.64
N ASN A 66 10.78 6.99 6.92
CA ASN A 66 11.34 8.30 7.27
C ASN A 66 11.81 9.14 6.05
N SER A 67 11.62 8.63 4.83
CA SER A 67 12.10 9.26 3.59
C SER A 67 11.24 8.86 2.41
N ARG A 68 11.21 9.72 1.37
CA ARG A 68 10.53 9.43 0.09
C ARG A 68 11.08 8.20 -0.63
N ASP A 69 12.40 7.99 -0.60
CA ASP A 69 13.01 6.77 -1.16
C ASP A 69 12.57 5.52 -0.41
N SER A 70 12.49 5.58 0.92
CA SER A 70 11.98 4.48 1.74
C SER A 70 10.50 4.21 1.47
N LEU A 71 9.68 5.23 1.21
CA LEU A 71 8.30 5.06 0.76
C LEU A 71 8.21 4.33 -0.57
N LYS A 72 9.09 4.66 -1.52
CA LYS A 72 9.15 3.97 -2.81
C LYS A 72 9.47 2.49 -2.65
N GLU A 73 10.44 2.14 -1.80
CA GLU A 73 10.78 0.75 -1.53
C GLU A 73 9.66 0.02 -0.77
N ALA A 74 9.05 0.64 0.25
CA ALA A 74 7.91 0.07 0.96
C ALA A 74 6.73 -0.22 0.03
N LEU A 75 6.42 0.68 -0.92
CA LEU A 75 5.36 0.43 -1.91
C LEU A 75 5.68 -0.76 -2.83
N LYS A 76 6.95 -0.96 -3.20
CA LYS A 76 7.36 -2.14 -3.97
C LYS A 76 7.25 -3.42 -3.13
N GLU A 77 7.62 -3.38 -1.85
CA GLU A 77 7.47 -4.51 -0.92
C GLU A 77 6.00 -4.87 -0.70
N LEU A 78 5.10 -3.89 -0.76
CA LEU A 78 3.64 -4.10 -0.75
C LEU A 78 3.10 -4.65 -2.09
N HIS A 79 3.99 -5.00 -3.03
CA HIS A 79 3.68 -5.53 -4.36
C HIS A 79 2.86 -4.59 -5.25
N PHE A 80 2.97 -3.26 -5.07
CA PHE A 80 2.41 -2.33 -6.03
C PHE A 80 3.19 -2.34 -7.33
N SER A 81 2.48 -2.17 -8.45
CA SER A 81 3.11 -2.04 -9.76
C SER A 81 3.99 -0.78 -9.83
N PRO A 82 5.07 -0.77 -10.64
CA PRO A 82 5.90 0.41 -10.83
C PRO A 82 5.13 1.67 -11.27
N ALA A 83 4.01 1.48 -11.98
CA ALA A 83 3.11 2.55 -12.38
C ALA A 83 2.40 3.18 -11.17
N SER A 84 1.83 2.34 -10.30
CA SER A 84 1.23 2.77 -9.03
C SER A 84 2.23 3.48 -8.12
N VAL A 85 3.44 2.92 -7.97
CA VAL A 85 4.51 3.56 -7.20
C VAL A 85 4.85 4.94 -7.77
N SER A 86 4.96 5.06 -9.09
CA SER A 86 5.25 6.35 -9.75
C SER A 86 4.09 7.34 -9.62
N ALA A 87 2.84 6.88 -9.64
CA ALA A 87 1.67 7.73 -9.42
C ALA A 87 1.63 8.29 -8.00
N ILE A 88 1.90 7.46 -7.00
CA ILE A 88 1.94 7.86 -5.58
C ILE A 88 3.11 8.81 -5.35
N VAL A 89 4.33 8.38 -5.69
CA VAL A 89 5.54 9.15 -5.42
C VAL A 89 5.58 10.41 -6.27
N GLY A 90 5.10 10.38 -7.53
CA GLY A 90 5.03 11.54 -8.42
C GLY A 90 4.00 12.59 -8.00
N GLY A 91 2.95 12.19 -7.27
CA GLY A 91 1.95 13.09 -6.70
C GLY A 91 2.37 13.82 -5.42
N LEU A 92 3.52 13.43 -4.82
CA LEU A 92 4.01 14.07 -3.60
C LEU A 92 4.63 15.44 -3.92
N PRO A 93 4.28 16.50 -3.16
CA PRO A 93 4.96 17.78 -3.27
C PRO A 93 6.45 17.61 -2.95
N GLY A 94 7.31 18.16 -3.82
CA GLY A 94 8.77 18.17 -3.66
C GLY A 94 9.25 19.35 -2.84
#